data_AF-A0A2W2HRD3-F1
#
_entry.id   AF-A0A2W2HRD3-F1
#
_cell.length_a   1.000
_cell.length_b   1.000
_cell.length_c   1.000
_cell.angle_alpha   90.00
_cell.angle_beta   90.00
_cell.angle_gamma   90.00
#
_symmetry.space_group_name_H-M   'P 1'
#
loop_
_entity.id
_entity.type
_entity.pdbx_description
1 polymer ?
#
loop_
_entity_poly.entity_id
_entity_poly.type
_entity_poly.pdbx_seq_one_letter_code
_entity_poly.pdbx_strand_id
1 'polypeptide(L)' 'MAYVFPTCVAVVRWEGGRVHLNTDQQWPADDPFVKAHPALFAEDPQSPQRTAPVVERATQAPGERRQTRKPARKDGPAGE' A
#
# COMPACT_ATOMS: atom_id res chain seq x y z
N MET A 1 2.60 32.62 -3.33
CA MET A 1 2.89 31.80 -2.13
C MET A 1 2.91 30.36 -2.57
N ALA A 2 4.05 29.69 -2.45
CA ALA A 2 4.16 28.27 -2.75
C ALA A 2 3.67 27.46 -1.54
N TYR A 3 2.91 26.41 -1.80
CA TYR A 3 2.39 25.50 -0.79
C TYR A 3 2.90 24.10 -1.06
N VAL A 4 3.16 23.36 0.02
CA VAL A 4 3.58 21.97 -0.03
C VAL A 4 2.63 21.10 0.77
N PHE A 5 2.62 19.82 0.44
CA PHE A 5 1.74 18.83 1.06
C PHE A 5 2.58 17.74 1.71
N PRO A 6 2.23 17.30 2.93
CA PRO A 6 2.85 16.12 3.52
C PRO A 6 2.66 14.89 2.62
N THR A 7 3.73 14.11 2.45
CA THR A 7 3.68 12.89 1.62
C THR A 7 3.06 11.70 2.36
N CYS A 8 2.98 11.78 3.69
CA CYS A 8 2.42 10.75 4.55
C CYS A 8 1.74 11.34 5.80
N VAL A 9 0.92 10.51 6.45
CA VAL A 9 0.33 10.84 7.76
C VAL A 9 1.32 10.46 8.85
N ALA A 10 1.76 11.43 9.65
CA ALA A 10 2.77 11.22 10.68
C ALA A 10 2.59 12.17 11.87
N VAL A 11 3.09 11.77 13.03
CA VAL A 11 3.17 12.63 14.22
C VAL A 11 4.64 12.84 14.57
N VAL A 12 5.13 14.05 14.35
CA VAL A 12 6.54 14.42 14.57
C VAL A 12 6.63 15.26 15.84
N ARG A 13 7.62 14.97 16.71
CA ARG A 13 7.92 15.83 17.86
C ARG A 13 8.84 16.96 17.40
N TRP A 14 8.42 18.20 17.61
CA TRP A 14 9.13 19.40 17.17
C TRP A 14 8.95 20.52 18.19
N GLU A 15 10.03 21.23 18.57
CA GLU A 15 10.02 22.37 19.51
C GLU A 15 9.26 22.09 20.83
N GLY A 16 9.39 20.86 21.36
CA GLY A 16 8.69 20.44 22.58
C GLY A 16 7.20 20.14 22.40
N GLY A 17 6.66 20.29 21.19
CA GLY A 17 5.29 19.95 20.81
C GLY A 17 5.18 18.71 19.92
N ARG A 18 3.96 18.39 19.51
CA ARG A 18 3.66 17.37 18.48
C ARG A 18 3.03 18.05 17.28
N VAL A 19 3.62 17.84 16.12
CA VAL A 19 3.11 18.28 14.83
C VAL A 19 2.44 17.09 14.16
N HIS A 20 1.15 17.22 13.87
CA HIS A 20 0.40 16.22 13.14
C HIS A 20 0.43 16.59 11.65
N LEU A 21 0.96 15.67 10.85
CA LEU A 21 1.01 15.78 9.40
C LEU A 21 -0.10 14.94 8.82
N ASN A 22 -0.94 15.56 8.00
CA ASN A 22 -1.98 14.93 7.21
C ASN A 22 -1.75 15.27 5.74
N THR A 23 -1.90 14.29 4.85
CA THR A 23 -1.67 14.46 3.41
C THR A 23 -2.60 15.50 2.77
N ASP A 24 -3.76 15.74 3.38
CA ASP A 24 -4.76 16.70 2.89
C ASP A 24 -4.53 18.13 3.41
N GLN A 25 -3.51 18.34 4.27
CA GLN A 25 -3.25 19.62 4.91
C GLN A 25 -2.17 20.40 4.15
N GLN A 26 -2.48 21.65 3.79
CA GLN A 26 -1.60 22.54 3.06
C GLN A 26 -0.63 23.22 4.03
N TRP A 27 0.66 23.23 3.70
CA TRP A 27 1.70 23.91 4.47
C TRP A 27 2.40 24.99 3.64
N PRO A 28 2.79 26.13 4.25
CA PRO A 28 3.60 27.12 3.57
C PRO A 28 4.99 26.54 3.25
N ALA A 29 5.46 26.68 2.02
CA ALA A 29 6.83 26.26 1.66
C ALA A 29 7.91 26.98 2.50
N ASP A 30 7.57 28.15 3.04
CA ASP A 30 8.46 28.94 3.88
C ASP A 30 8.45 28.58 5.37
N ASP A 31 7.58 27.65 5.79
CA ASP A 31 7.44 27.26 7.19
C ASP A 31 8.74 26.64 7.74
N PRO A 32 9.19 27.01 8.96
CA PRO A 32 10.40 26.47 9.57
C PRO A 32 10.40 24.94 9.66
N PHE A 33 9.23 24.32 9.90
CA PHE A 33 9.10 22.87 10.00
C PHE A 33 9.26 22.20 8.63
N VAL A 34 8.69 22.81 7.58
CA VAL A 34 8.86 22.35 6.19
C VAL A 34 10.34 22.41 5.77
N LYS A 35 11.02 23.52 6.08
CA LYS A 35 12.44 23.70 5.79
C LYS A 35 13.35 22.75 6.59
N ALA A 36 12.96 22.41 7.81
CA ALA A 36 13.69 21.44 8.64
C ALA A 36 13.50 19.99 8.19
N HIS A 37 12.34 19.67 7.61
CA HIS A 37 11.99 18.31 7.18
C HIS A 37 11.50 18.26 5.73
N PRO A 38 12.30 18.71 4.74
CA PRO A 38 11.84 18.79 3.36
C PRO A 38 11.47 17.42 2.78
N ALA A 39 12.06 16.33 3.28
CA ALA A 39 11.74 14.96 2.86
C ALA A 39 10.31 14.50 3.20
N LEU A 40 9.63 15.18 4.14
CA LEU A 40 8.25 14.86 4.51
C LEU A 40 7.22 15.59 3.63
N PHE A 41 7.66 16.52 2.77
CA PHE A 41 6.78 17.40 1.99
C PHE A 41 7.08 17.29 0.49
N ALA A 42 6.06 17.53 -0.34
CA ALA A 42 6.18 17.61 -1.80
C ALA A 42 5.44 18.84 -2.35
N GLU A 43 6.00 19.48 -3.37
CA GLU A 43 5.43 20.66 -4.05
C GLU A 43 4.29 20.33 -5.02
N ASP A 44 4.14 19.07 -5.46
CA ASP A 44 3.24 18.70 -6.55
C ASP A 44 2.44 17.41 -6.25
N PRO A 45 1.13 17.32 -6.60
CA PRO A 45 0.27 16.15 -6.37
C PRO A 45 0.58 14.96 -7.31
N GLN A 46 1.79 14.87 -7.85
CA GLN A 46 2.25 13.73 -8.63
C GLN A 46 2.48 12.55 -7.70
N SER A 47 1.36 11.86 -7.43
CA SER A 47 1.19 10.53 -6.86
C SER A 47 2.15 10.18 -5.74
N PRO A 48 1.67 9.91 -4.50
CA PRO A 48 2.47 9.05 -3.64
C PRO A 48 2.79 7.82 -4.48
N GLN A 49 4.07 7.55 -4.70
CA GLN A 49 4.50 6.21 -5.10
C GLN A 49 3.99 5.33 -3.98
N ARG A 50 2.75 4.87 -4.15
CA ARG A 50 2.21 3.71 -3.52
C ARG A 50 3.19 2.65 -4.00
N THR A 51 4.20 2.38 -3.19
CA THR A 51 4.72 1.03 -3.07
C THR A 51 3.49 0.20 -2.72
N ALA A 52 2.71 -0.14 -3.74
CA ALA A 52 1.80 -1.24 -3.65
C ALA A 52 2.70 -2.38 -3.15
N PRO A 53 2.39 -3.04 -2.04
CA PRO A 53 2.97 -4.36 -1.84
C PRO A 53 2.73 -5.08 -3.17
N VAL A 54 3.76 -5.72 -3.72
CA VAL A 54 3.62 -6.56 -4.90
C VAL A 54 2.41 -7.44 -4.64
N VAL A 55 1.27 -7.08 -5.23
CA VAL A 55 0.09 -7.91 -5.21
C VAL A 55 0.51 -9.03 -6.12
N GLU A 56 0.99 -10.13 -5.55
CA GLU A 56 1.03 -11.40 -6.26
C GLU A 56 -0.34 -11.54 -6.89
N ARG A 57 -0.38 -11.43 -8.22
CA ARG A 57 -1.59 -11.70 -8.99
C ARG A 57 -1.98 -13.14 -8.65
N ALA A 58 -2.92 -13.30 -7.73
CA ALA A 58 -3.74 -14.49 -7.68
C ALA A 58 -4.54 -14.52 -8.98
N THR A 59 -3.91 -15.02 -10.04
CA THR A 59 -4.55 -15.36 -11.30
C THR A 59 -5.30 -16.66 -11.05
N GLN A 60 -6.40 -16.58 -10.30
CA GLN A 60 -7.44 -17.59 -10.37
C GLN A 60 -8.64 -16.94 -11.03
N ALA A 61 -8.86 -17.30 -12.29
CA ALA A 61 -10.05 -16.92 -13.04
C ALA A 61 -11.30 -17.40 -12.28
N PRO A 62 -12.37 -16.57 -12.21
CA PRO A 62 -13.64 -17.00 -11.64
C PRO A 62 -14.30 -17.98 -12.60
N GLY A 63 -14.25 -19.28 -12.30
CA GLY A 63 -14.91 -20.30 -13.13
C GLY A 63 -14.31 -21.70 -13.17
N GLU A 64 -13.26 -22.01 -12.40
CA GLU A 64 -12.66 -23.35 -12.42
C GLU A 64 -13.60 -24.40 -11.77
N ARG A 65 -14.41 -25.06 -12.61
CA ARG A 65 -15.15 -26.26 -12.22
C ARG A 65 -14.13 -27.34 -11.86
N ARG A 66 -14.05 -27.72 -10.58
CA ARG A 66 -13.41 -28.96 -10.16
C ARG A 66 -14.11 -30.15 -10.84
N GLN A 67 -13.53 -30.68 -11.91
CA GLN A 67 -13.79 -32.06 -12.30
C GLN A 67 -12.94 -32.96 -11.40
N THR A 68 -13.49 -33.41 -10.28
CA THR A 68 -12.92 -34.55 -9.55
C THR A 68 -13.09 -35.79 -10.42
N ARG A 69 -12.09 -36.10 -11.26
CA ARG A 69 -11.90 -37.46 -11.78
C ARG A 69 -11.52 -38.34 -10.59
N LYS A 70 -12.44 -39.21 -10.17
CA LYS A 70 -12.12 -40.30 -9.24
C LYS A 70 -10.99 -41.13 -9.85
N PRO A 71 -9.85 -41.33 -9.17
CA PRO A 71 -8.88 -42.31 -9.62
C PRO A 71 -9.52 -43.69 -9.50
N ALA A 72 -9.56 -44.40 -10.63
CA ALA A 72 -9.86 -45.82 -10.67
C ALA A 72 -8.86 -46.53 -9.75
N ARG A 73 -9.32 -47.07 -8.62
CA ARG A 73 -8.58 -48.15 -7.96
C ARG A 73 -8.77 -49.39 -8.80
N LYS A 74 -7.69 -49.80 -9.47
CA LYS A 74 -7.57 -51.09 -10.13
C LYS A 74 -6.51 -51.88 -9.37
N ASP A 75 -6.95 -52.58 -8.34
CA ASP A 75 -6.27 -53.71 -7.69
C ASP A 75 -7.44 -54.54 -7.12
N GLY A 76 -7.92 -55.61 -7.73
CA GLY A 76 -7.26 -56.92 -7.85
C GLY A 76 -8.08 -57.95 -7.03
N PRO A 77 -8.00 -59.27 -7.28
CA PRO A 77 -9.13 -60.07 -7.77
C PRO A 77 -9.72 -61.13 -6.80
N ALA A 78 -10.65 -61.95 -7.34
CA ALA A 78 -11.26 -63.21 -6.86
C ALA A 78 -12.55 -63.05 -6.03
N GLY A 79 -13.60 -63.84 -6.22
CA GLY A 79 -13.84 -65.02 -7.04
C GLY A 79 -15.23 -65.56 -6.64
N GLU A 80 -15.90 -66.19 -7.61
CA GLU A 80 -17.09 -67.08 -7.55
C GLU A 80 -18.22 -66.81 -6.54
#